data_AF-A0A2G9XNA3-F1
#
_entry.id   AF-A0A2G9XNA3-F1
#
_cell.length_a   1.000
_cell.length_b   1.000
_cell.length_c   1.000
_cell.angle_alpha   90.00
_cell.angle_beta   90.00
_cell.angle_gamma   90.00
#
_symmetry.space_group_name_H-M   'P 1'
#
loop_
_entity.id
_entity.type
_entity.pdbx_description
1 polymer ?
#
loop_
_entity_poly.entity_id
_entity_poly.type
_entity_poly.pdbx_seq_one_letter_code
_entity_poly.pdbx_strand_id
1 'polypeptide(L)'
;MRDATYFTRPIHEWQKRYEALRASFVDRLPAEAVAEHFGYSAGYVRLLRHQFTTGKFDFSEPVPEGGSSRYRVTAETRRKIRDWREKELSAGEIAQLLSEEGVDISVRTVERVLAEEGFSKLPRRTRLKIGLTVKGAEVPQRSEGVYIAQMEGQHFSCESAGAFLFAPFLEKFQVSELIRSAGLPGNKIIPAVSYFLSFLALKLIGTERYG
;
A
#
# COMPACT_ATOMS: atom_id res chain seq x y z
N MET A 1 -33.38 -43.88 6.64
CA MET A 1 -32.69 -45.03 6.01
C MET A 1 -31.26 -45.06 6.52
N ARG A 2 -30.88 -46.12 7.25
CA ARG A 2 -29.53 -46.38 7.77
C ARG A 2 -28.99 -47.64 7.08
N ASP A 3 -28.99 -47.61 5.74
CA ASP A 3 -28.64 -48.75 4.91
C ASP A 3 -27.24 -48.53 4.30
N ALA A 4 -26.73 -49.50 3.52
CA ALA A 4 -25.40 -49.41 2.87
C ALA A 4 -25.22 -48.14 2.01
N THR A 5 -26.32 -47.54 1.55
CA THR A 5 -26.37 -46.26 0.84
C THR A 5 -25.78 -45.08 1.63
N TYR A 6 -25.74 -45.15 2.97
CA TYR A 6 -25.08 -44.15 3.80
C TYR A 6 -23.57 -44.06 3.53
N PHE A 7 -22.93 -45.20 3.20
CA PHE A 7 -21.50 -45.27 2.91
C PHE A 7 -21.19 -45.00 1.43
N THR A 8 -22.11 -45.31 0.52
CA THR A 8 -21.90 -45.12 -0.92
C THR A 8 -22.32 -43.75 -1.43
N ARG A 9 -23.02 -42.93 -0.64
CA ARG A 9 -23.44 -41.56 -0.99
C ARG A 9 -23.14 -40.61 0.17
N PRO A 10 -21.86 -40.21 0.35
CA PRO A 10 -21.48 -39.30 1.43
C PRO A 10 -22.15 -37.93 1.22
N ILE A 11 -22.82 -37.44 2.26
CA ILE A 11 -23.48 -36.13 2.27
C ILE A 11 -22.49 -35.03 2.69
N HIS A 12 -21.51 -35.38 3.52
CA HIS A 12 -20.48 -34.47 4.02
C HIS A 12 -19.13 -34.67 3.29
N GLU A 13 -18.41 -33.60 3.02
CA GLU A 13 -17.08 -33.58 2.39
C GLU A 13 -16.05 -34.36 3.21
N TRP A 14 -16.10 -34.30 4.54
CA TRP A 14 -15.17 -35.09 5.38
C TRP A 14 -15.38 -36.60 5.18
N GLN A 15 -16.64 -37.04 5.10
CA GLN A 15 -17.01 -38.43 4.87
C GLN A 15 -16.58 -38.87 3.47
N LYS A 16 -16.76 -37.99 2.48
CA LYS A 16 -16.31 -38.22 1.10
C LYS A 16 -14.79 -38.36 0.98
N ARG A 17 -14.01 -37.55 1.72
CA ARG A 17 -12.54 -37.67 1.80
C ARG A 17 -12.10 -38.96 2.49
N TYR A 18 -12.82 -39.37 3.54
CA TYR A 18 -12.55 -40.64 4.22
C TYR A 18 -12.74 -41.83 3.27
N GLU A 19 -13.88 -41.90 2.59
CA GLU A 19 -14.18 -42.99 1.64
C GLU A 19 -13.22 -42.98 0.44
N ALA A 20 -12.82 -41.80 -0.06
CA ALA A 20 -11.82 -41.70 -1.12
C ALA A 20 -10.43 -42.24 -0.69
N LEU A 21 -10.01 -41.94 0.54
CA LEU A 21 -8.75 -42.47 1.09
C LEU A 21 -8.85 -43.97 1.41
N ARG A 22 -9.99 -44.44 1.90
CA ARG A 22 -10.28 -45.86 2.09
C ARG A 22 -10.18 -46.62 0.76
N ALA A 23 -10.79 -46.11 -0.31
CA ALA A 23 -10.71 -46.71 -1.64
C ALA A 23 -9.27 -46.75 -2.19
N SER A 24 -8.44 -45.76 -1.83
CA SER A 24 -7.03 -45.71 -2.22
C SER A 24 -6.14 -46.68 -1.43
N PHE A 25 -6.39 -46.87 -0.13
CA PHE A 25 -5.53 -47.67 0.76
C PHE A 25 -6.01 -49.11 0.98
N VAL A 26 -7.32 -49.31 1.12
CA VAL A 26 -7.95 -50.61 1.39
C VAL A 26 -8.27 -51.33 0.08
N ASP A 27 -8.99 -50.66 -0.82
CA ASP A 27 -9.43 -51.24 -2.09
C ASP A 27 -8.35 -51.16 -3.18
N ARG A 28 -7.21 -50.50 -2.87
CA ARG A 28 -6.01 -50.36 -3.71
C ARG A 28 -6.29 -49.81 -5.12
N LEU A 29 -7.31 -48.98 -5.25
CA LEU A 29 -7.66 -48.36 -6.53
C LEU A 29 -6.61 -47.31 -6.94
N PRO A 30 -6.30 -47.18 -8.25
CA PRO A 30 -5.43 -46.12 -8.74
C PRO A 30 -6.06 -44.75 -8.50
N ALA A 31 -5.22 -43.73 -8.34
CA ALA A 31 -5.67 -42.36 -8.03
C ALA A 31 -6.65 -41.80 -9.08
N GLU A 32 -6.58 -42.28 -10.32
CA GLU A 32 -7.48 -41.90 -11.42
C GLU A 32 -8.88 -42.49 -11.24
N ALA A 33 -8.99 -43.76 -10.86
CA ALA A 33 -10.27 -44.40 -10.59
C ALA A 33 -10.96 -43.82 -9.34
N VAL A 34 -10.19 -43.50 -8.31
CA VAL A 34 -10.72 -42.83 -7.10
C VAL A 34 -11.19 -41.41 -7.43
N ALA A 35 -10.42 -40.69 -8.26
CA ALA A 35 -10.79 -39.35 -8.72
C ALA A 35 -12.12 -39.36 -9.48
N GLU A 36 -12.31 -40.30 -10.40
CA GLU A 36 -13.54 -40.45 -11.17
C GLU A 36 -14.73 -40.84 -10.28
N HIS A 37 -14.56 -41.80 -9.38
CA HIS A 37 -15.64 -42.30 -8.52
C HIS A 37 -16.16 -41.25 -7.52
N PHE A 38 -15.25 -40.44 -6.97
CA PHE A 38 -15.58 -39.44 -5.95
C PHE A 38 -15.61 -37.99 -6.51
N GLY A 39 -15.41 -37.77 -7.80
CA GLY A 39 -15.41 -36.44 -8.41
C GLY A 39 -14.28 -35.52 -7.92
N TYR A 40 -13.10 -36.09 -7.66
CA TYR A 40 -11.88 -35.35 -7.34
C TYR A 40 -10.94 -35.32 -8.55
N SER A 41 -9.86 -34.52 -8.47
CA SER A 41 -8.77 -34.62 -9.44
C SER A 41 -7.75 -35.66 -8.99
N ALA A 42 -7.10 -36.36 -9.93
CA ALA A 42 -6.06 -37.34 -9.61
C ALA A 42 -4.90 -36.72 -8.78
N GLY A 43 -4.58 -35.45 -9.03
CA GLY A 43 -3.60 -34.69 -8.24
C GLY A 43 -4.03 -34.46 -6.79
N TYR A 44 -5.31 -34.17 -6.56
CA TYR A 44 -5.87 -34.01 -5.22
C TYR A 44 -5.86 -35.32 -4.43
N VAL A 45 -6.18 -36.45 -5.07
CA VAL A 45 -6.10 -37.79 -4.44
C VAL A 45 -4.66 -38.12 -4.02
N ARG A 46 -3.67 -37.82 -4.87
CA ARG A 46 -2.24 -38.01 -4.52
C ARG A 46 -1.82 -37.13 -3.34
N LEU A 47 -2.30 -35.88 -3.30
CA LEU A 47 -2.06 -34.95 -2.19
C LEU A 47 -2.66 -35.47 -0.88
N LEU A 48 -3.94 -35.89 -0.90
CA LEU A 48 -4.61 -36.45 0.27
C LEU A 48 -3.86 -37.67 0.81
N ARG A 49 -3.40 -38.55 -0.08
CA ARG A 49 -2.61 -39.74 0.28
C ARG A 49 -1.32 -39.34 1.01
N HIS A 50 -0.60 -38.37 0.47
CA HIS A 50 0.64 -37.87 1.06
C HIS A 50 0.39 -37.21 2.43
N GLN A 51 -0.63 -36.36 2.54
CA GLN A 51 -1.00 -35.69 3.80
C GLN A 51 -1.38 -36.68 4.90
N PHE A 52 -2.10 -37.75 4.54
CA PHE A 52 -2.43 -38.83 5.47
C PHE A 52 -1.19 -39.61 5.92
N THR A 53 -0.31 -40.02 4.98
CA THR A 53 0.92 -40.75 5.35
C THR A 53 1.89 -39.93 6.18
N THR A 54 1.85 -38.60 6.07
CA THR A 54 2.73 -37.68 6.81
C THR A 54 2.13 -37.24 8.15
N GLY A 55 0.98 -37.77 8.55
CA GLY A 55 0.31 -37.43 9.81
C GLY A 55 -0.18 -35.98 9.88
N LYS A 56 -0.27 -35.28 8.74
CA LYS A 56 -0.76 -33.89 8.66
C LYS A 56 -2.29 -33.81 8.59
N PHE A 57 -2.95 -34.96 8.60
CA PHE A 57 -4.37 -35.09 8.37
C PHE A 57 -4.92 -36.16 9.33
N ASP A 58 -5.81 -35.76 10.23
CA ASP A 58 -6.55 -36.66 11.12
C ASP A 58 -8.04 -36.50 10.88
N PHE A 59 -8.80 -37.60 10.98
CA PHE A 59 -10.25 -37.66 10.83
C PHE A 59 -10.99 -37.49 12.16
N SER A 60 -10.30 -36.99 13.19
CA SER A 60 -10.89 -36.71 14.49
C SER A 60 -11.92 -35.56 14.39
N GLU A 61 -13.19 -35.95 14.39
CA GLU A 61 -14.39 -35.11 14.49
C GLU A 61 -14.74 -34.28 13.23
N PRO A 62 -16.01 -34.29 12.76
CA PRO A 62 -16.43 -33.51 11.62
C PRO A 62 -16.31 -32.02 11.94
N VAL A 63 -15.39 -31.32 11.28
CA VAL A 63 -15.43 -29.85 11.26
C VAL A 63 -16.79 -29.48 10.67
N PRO A 64 -17.66 -28.74 11.41
CA PRO A 64 -18.95 -28.37 10.89
C PRO A 64 -18.76 -27.65 9.56
N GLU A 65 -19.39 -28.17 8.50
CA GLU A 65 -19.41 -27.55 7.18
C GLU A 65 -20.29 -26.30 7.25
N GLY A 66 -19.70 -25.23 7.77
CA GLY A 66 -20.40 -24.01 8.13
C GLY A 66 -19.44 -22.84 8.23
N GLY A 67 -18.60 -22.67 7.20
CA GLY A 67 -17.67 -21.56 7.09
C GLY A 67 -16.50 -21.66 8.05
N SER A 68 -15.31 -21.32 7.56
CA SER A 68 -14.22 -20.95 8.45
C SER A 68 -14.77 -20.02 9.53
N SER A 69 -14.54 -20.35 10.80
CA SER A 69 -14.65 -19.40 11.89
C SER A 69 -13.64 -18.30 11.60
N ARG A 70 -14.02 -17.38 10.70
CA ARG A 70 -13.29 -16.15 10.40
C ARG A 70 -13.15 -15.53 11.76
N TYR A 71 -11.91 -15.31 12.21
CA TYR A 71 -11.58 -14.55 13.41
C TYR A 71 -12.64 -13.45 13.60
N ARG A 72 -13.61 -13.70 14.47
CA ARG A 72 -14.75 -12.82 14.62
C ARG A 72 -14.17 -11.65 15.38
N VAL A 73 -13.93 -10.54 14.66
CA VAL A 73 -13.74 -9.25 15.30
C VAL A 73 -14.88 -9.12 16.31
N THR A 74 -14.54 -9.01 17.58
CA THR A 74 -15.55 -9.03 18.65
C THR A 74 -16.48 -7.82 18.44
N ALA A 75 -17.72 -7.94 18.93
CA ALA A 75 -18.68 -6.84 18.85
C ALA A 75 -18.14 -5.56 19.53
N GLU A 76 -17.30 -5.72 20.55
CA GLU A 76 -16.60 -4.63 21.22
C GLU A 76 -15.60 -3.93 20.29
N THR A 77 -14.71 -4.69 19.64
CA THR A 77 -13.76 -4.11 18.67
C THR A 77 -14.47 -3.43 17.51
N ARG A 78 -15.60 -3.97 17.06
CA ARG A 78 -16.40 -3.37 15.99
C ARG A 78 -17.02 -2.03 16.40
N ARG A 79 -17.47 -1.90 17.66
CA ARG A 79 -17.91 -0.60 18.22
C ARG A 79 -16.77 0.41 18.27
N LYS A 80 -15.60 0.02 18.77
CA LYS A 80 -14.41 0.89 18.78
C LYS A 80 -14.02 1.39 17.39
N ILE A 81 -14.03 0.50 16.39
CA ILE A 81 -13.76 0.84 14.99
C ILE A 81 -14.77 1.89 14.49
N ARG A 82 -16.05 1.78 14.87
CA ARG A 82 -17.09 2.77 14.52
C ARG A 82 -16.85 4.11 15.20
N ASP A 83 -16.62 4.11 16.51
CA ASP A 83 -16.40 5.35 17.29
C ASP A 83 -15.18 6.13 16.78
N TRP A 84 -14.10 5.44 16.41
CA TRP A 84 -12.92 6.04 15.81
C TRP A 84 -13.15 6.50 14.37
N ARG A 85 -14.05 5.83 13.64
CA ARG A 85 -14.44 6.24 12.30
C ARG A 85 -15.23 7.56 12.30
N GLU A 86 -16.09 7.75 13.29
CA GLU A 86 -16.83 9.01 13.49
C GLU A 86 -15.89 10.19 13.78
N LYS A 87 -14.71 9.92 14.37
CA LYS A 87 -13.63 10.91 14.57
C LYS A 87 -12.75 11.15 13.33
N GLU A 88 -13.21 10.72 12.15
CA GLU A 88 -12.51 10.82 10.86
C GLU A 88 -11.15 10.10 10.77
N LEU A 89 -10.87 9.12 11.64
CA LEU A 89 -9.63 8.35 11.58
C LEU A 89 -9.61 7.42 10.36
N SER A 90 -8.42 7.24 9.78
CA SER A 90 -8.16 6.31 8.70
C SER A 90 -8.10 4.86 9.19
N ALA A 91 -8.36 3.91 8.29
CA ALA A 91 -8.27 2.49 8.62
C ALA A 91 -6.87 2.07 9.09
N GLY A 92 -5.82 2.80 8.66
CA GLY A 92 -4.44 2.58 9.12
C GLY A 92 -4.23 3.05 10.56
N GLU A 93 -4.69 4.26 10.89
CA GLU A 93 -4.62 4.81 12.26
C GLU A 93 -5.46 3.95 13.23
N ILE A 94 -6.64 3.52 12.80
CA ILE A 94 -7.50 2.61 13.59
C ILE A 94 -6.77 1.28 13.86
N ALA A 95 -6.10 0.70 12.86
CA ALA A 95 -5.35 -0.54 13.06
C ALA A 95 -4.16 -0.35 14.02
N GLN A 96 -3.49 0.80 13.97
CA GLN A 96 -2.41 1.13 14.89
C GLN A 96 -2.92 1.27 16.33
N LEU A 97 -4.00 2.03 16.54
CA LEU A 97 -4.63 2.18 17.86
C LEU A 97 -5.12 0.84 18.43
N LEU A 98 -5.65 -0.04 17.59
CA LEU A 98 -6.03 -1.40 18.02
C LEU A 98 -4.80 -2.22 18.46
N SER A 99 -3.67 -2.09 17.76
CA SER A 99 -2.44 -2.79 18.13
C SER A 99 -1.84 -2.25 19.43
N GLU A 100 -1.90 -0.94 19.67
CA GLU A 100 -1.52 -0.32 20.96
C GLU A 100 -2.39 -0.84 22.13
N GLU A 101 -3.66 -1.15 21.87
CA GLU A 101 -4.56 -1.78 22.85
C GLU A 101 -4.40 -3.31 22.95
N GLY A 102 -3.42 -3.91 22.27
CA GLY A 102 -3.12 -5.35 22.30
C GLY A 102 -4.01 -6.20 21.39
N VAL A 103 -4.74 -5.57 20.45
CA VAL A 103 -5.61 -6.24 19.48
C VAL A 103 -4.97 -6.17 18.09
N ASP A 104 -4.17 -7.17 17.74
CA ASP A 104 -3.50 -7.22 16.43
C ASP A 104 -4.48 -7.52 15.30
N ILE A 105 -4.94 -6.45 14.64
CA ILE A 105 -5.87 -6.52 13.50
C ILE A 105 -5.24 -5.85 12.28
N SER A 106 -5.22 -6.56 11.16
CA SER A 106 -4.73 -6.01 9.90
C SER A 106 -5.61 -4.84 9.41
N VAL A 107 -5.00 -3.86 8.76
CA VAL A 107 -5.70 -2.74 8.10
C VAL A 107 -6.80 -3.23 7.17
N ARG A 108 -6.57 -4.34 6.46
CA ARG A 108 -7.55 -4.96 5.55
C ARG A 108 -8.79 -5.46 6.29
N THR A 109 -8.60 -5.99 7.50
CA THR A 109 -9.71 -6.43 8.36
C THR A 109 -10.52 -5.24 8.84
N VAL A 110 -9.87 -4.13 9.22
CA VAL A 110 -10.54 -2.87 9.59
C VAL A 110 -11.33 -2.31 8.41
N GLU A 111 -10.73 -2.22 7.23
CA GLU A 111 -11.42 -1.76 6.00
C GLU A 111 -12.66 -2.61 5.69
N ARG A 112 -12.57 -3.94 5.86
CA ARG A 112 -13.72 -4.83 5.67
C ARG A 112 -14.82 -4.56 6.70
N VAL A 113 -14.48 -4.43 7.97
CA VAL A 113 -15.44 -4.12 9.04
C VAL A 113 -16.12 -2.78 8.75
N LEU A 114 -15.37 -1.76 8.35
CA LEU A 114 -15.92 -0.46 7.98
C LEU A 114 -16.87 -0.54 6.78
N ALA A 115 -16.55 -1.35 5.77
CA ALA A 115 -17.42 -1.57 4.62
C ALA A 115 -18.71 -2.31 4.98
N GLU A 116 -18.64 -3.32 5.85
CA GLU A 116 -19.82 -4.03 6.38
C GLU A 116 -20.73 -3.10 7.21
N GLU A 117 -20.15 -2.12 7.89
CA GLU A 117 -20.86 -1.11 8.70
C GLU A 117 -21.36 0.10 7.89
N GLY A 118 -21.15 0.11 6.56
CA GLY A 118 -21.67 1.16 5.66
C GLY A 118 -20.80 2.41 5.55
N PHE A 119 -19.59 2.42 6.11
CA PHE A 119 -18.68 3.56 5.96
C PHE A 119 -18.01 3.53 4.59
N SER A 120 -18.14 4.64 3.86
CA SER A 120 -17.39 4.84 2.61
C SER A 120 -15.90 4.99 2.89
N LYS A 121 -15.06 4.61 1.93
CA LYS A 121 -13.62 4.77 2.02
C LYS A 121 -13.30 6.27 2.12
N LEU A 122 -12.49 6.67 3.11
CA LEU A 122 -12.04 8.06 3.18
C LEU A 122 -11.32 8.42 1.87
N PRO A 123 -11.56 9.61 1.30
CA PRO A 123 -10.80 10.08 0.16
C PRO A 123 -9.32 10.00 0.52
N ARG A 124 -8.57 9.28 -0.32
CA ARG A 124 -7.15 9.01 -0.13
C ARG A 124 -6.45 10.37 -0.02
N ARG A 125 -6.06 10.80 1.19
CA ARG A 125 -5.28 12.03 1.38
C ARG A 125 -3.99 11.85 0.57
N THR A 126 -3.83 12.65 -0.48
CA THR A 126 -2.63 12.62 -1.32
C THR A 126 -1.44 12.88 -0.40
N ARG A 127 -0.36 12.08 -0.48
CA ARG A 127 0.84 12.17 0.39
C ARG A 127 1.39 13.61 0.55
N LEU A 128 1.13 14.48 -0.43
CA LEU A 128 1.39 15.92 -0.39
C LEU A 128 0.71 16.67 0.76
N LYS A 129 -0.52 16.30 1.16
CA LYS A 129 -1.25 16.92 2.28
C LYS A 129 -0.71 16.51 3.66
N ILE A 130 0.14 15.47 3.72
CA ILE A 130 0.76 14.96 4.94
C ILE A 130 2.18 15.54 5.12
N GLY A 131 2.70 16.27 4.13
CA GLY A 131 4.04 16.89 4.23
C GLY A 131 5.20 15.90 4.12
N LEU A 132 4.96 14.67 3.66
CA LEU A 132 5.99 13.63 3.53
C LEU A 132 6.28 13.32 2.05
N THR A 133 7.54 13.48 1.64
CA THR A 133 8.04 13.02 0.34
C THR A 133 8.10 11.48 0.29
N VAL A 134 8.29 10.89 -0.89
CA VAL A 134 8.41 9.43 -1.08
C VAL A 134 9.55 8.81 -0.24
N LYS A 135 10.54 9.62 0.18
CA LYS A 135 11.67 9.23 1.04
C LYS A 135 11.54 9.69 2.50
N GLY A 136 10.38 10.19 2.93
CA GLY A 136 10.17 10.61 4.32
C GLY A 136 10.85 11.91 4.73
N ALA A 137 11.42 12.67 3.79
CA ALA A 137 11.86 14.03 4.05
C ALA A 137 10.65 14.99 4.09
N GLU A 138 10.73 16.02 4.92
CA GLU A 138 9.76 17.13 4.94
C GLU A 138 9.61 17.70 3.54
N VAL A 139 8.36 17.88 3.10
CA VAL A 139 8.07 18.55 1.83
C VAL A 139 8.47 20.02 2.00
N PRO A 140 9.44 20.53 1.23
CA PRO A 140 9.77 21.95 1.29
C PRO A 140 8.53 22.77 0.92
N GLN A 141 8.40 23.95 1.52
CA GLN A 141 7.34 24.88 1.14
C GLN A 141 7.37 25.08 -0.37
N ARG A 142 6.18 25.11 -0.98
CA ARG A 142 6.04 25.31 -2.41
C ARG A 142 6.73 26.62 -2.79
N SER A 143 7.55 26.59 -3.83
CA SER A 143 8.15 27.82 -4.34
C SER A 143 7.05 28.82 -4.71
N GLU A 144 7.25 30.08 -4.33
CA GLU A 144 6.37 31.20 -4.65
C GLU A 144 7.11 32.16 -5.57
N GLY A 145 6.38 32.80 -6.48
CA GLY A 145 6.93 33.85 -7.33
C GLY A 145 7.13 35.11 -6.52
N VAL A 146 8.35 35.62 -6.47
CA VAL A 146 8.69 36.88 -5.82
C VAL A 146 8.74 37.99 -6.87
N TYR A 147 8.04 39.11 -6.60
CA TYR A 147 8.09 40.30 -7.45
C TYR A 147 8.98 41.37 -6.82
N ILE A 148 9.72 42.11 -7.65
CA ILE A 148 10.63 43.18 -7.21
C ILE A 148 9.89 44.23 -6.36
N ALA A 149 8.66 44.58 -6.73
CA ALA A 149 7.82 45.53 -5.98
C ALA A 149 7.53 45.10 -4.53
N GLN A 150 7.57 43.81 -4.23
CA GLN A 150 7.38 43.30 -2.86
C GLN A 150 8.65 43.43 -2.00
N MET A 151 9.80 43.65 -2.64
CA MET A 151 11.13 43.69 -2.01
C MET A 151 11.68 45.12 -1.90
N GLU A 152 10.95 46.12 -2.39
CA GLU A 152 11.32 47.54 -2.30
C GLU A 152 11.51 47.94 -0.83
N GLY A 153 12.69 48.47 -0.49
CA GLY A 153 13.02 48.89 0.88
C GLY A 153 13.40 47.76 1.86
N GLN A 154 13.46 46.51 1.41
CA GLN A 154 13.94 45.39 2.25
C GLN A 154 15.47 45.30 2.20
N HIS A 155 16.09 45.02 3.35
CA HIS A 155 17.52 44.80 3.48
C HIS A 155 17.79 43.35 3.92
N PHE A 156 18.67 42.67 3.19
CA PHE A 156 19.06 41.30 3.48
C PHE A 156 20.57 41.23 3.67
N SER A 157 21.02 40.53 4.71
CA SER A 157 22.44 40.21 4.88
C SER A 157 22.88 39.21 3.81
N CYS A 158 23.85 39.59 2.99
CA CYS A 158 24.40 38.75 1.93
C CYS A 158 25.90 38.59 2.12
N GLU A 159 26.36 37.37 2.39
CA GLU A 159 27.79 37.05 2.55
C GLU A 159 28.54 37.07 1.21
N SER A 160 27.83 37.03 0.09
CA SER A 160 28.41 36.92 -1.26
C SER A 160 27.99 38.06 -2.18
N ALA A 161 27.95 39.29 -1.65
CA ALA A 161 27.54 40.48 -2.39
C ALA A 161 28.41 40.76 -3.65
N GLY A 162 29.64 40.21 -3.71
CA GLY A 162 30.52 40.32 -4.87
C GLY A 162 29.91 39.77 -6.18
N ALA A 163 28.93 38.86 -6.12
CA ALA A 163 28.22 38.39 -7.30
C ALA A 163 27.47 39.51 -8.05
N PHE A 164 27.07 40.58 -7.37
CA PHE A 164 26.38 41.72 -7.99
C PHE A 164 27.30 42.60 -8.85
N LEU A 165 28.62 42.47 -8.73
CA LEU A 165 29.57 43.13 -9.65
C LEU A 165 29.37 42.70 -11.11
N PHE A 166 28.76 41.53 -11.33
CA PHE A 166 28.44 41.03 -12.66
C PHE A 166 27.12 41.57 -13.23
N ALA A 167 26.28 42.23 -12.43
CA ALA A 167 24.97 42.71 -12.87
C ALA A 167 25.03 43.65 -14.10
N PRO A 168 25.95 44.64 -14.18
CA PRO A 168 26.08 45.49 -15.36
C PRO A 168 26.47 44.72 -16.64
N PHE A 169 27.20 43.61 -16.49
CA PHE A 169 27.56 42.77 -17.63
C PHE A 169 26.34 41.98 -18.12
N LEU A 170 25.50 41.47 -17.22
CA LEU A 170 24.28 40.77 -17.60
C LEU A 170 23.32 41.64 -18.42
N GLU A 171 23.27 42.93 -18.09
CA GLU A 171 22.51 43.92 -18.86
C GLU A 171 23.14 44.16 -20.24
N LYS A 172 24.46 44.42 -20.30
CA LYS A 172 25.18 44.65 -21.56
C LYS A 172 25.10 43.48 -22.54
N PHE A 173 25.13 42.25 -22.03
CA PHE A 173 25.00 41.04 -22.84
C PHE A 173 23.55 40.67 -23.18
N GLN A 174 22.57 41.47 -22.75
CA GLN A 174 21.14 41.22 -22.97
C GLN A 174 20.75 39.78 -22.60
N VAL A 175 21.28 39.30 -21.47
CA VAL A 175 21.17 37.88 -21.07
C VAL A 175 19.72 37.42 -20.99
N SER A 176 18.80 38.31 -20.63
CA SER A 176 17.36 38.03 -20.62
C SER A 176 16.80 37.66 -22.01
N GLU A 177 17.23 38.33 -23.08
CA GLU A 177 16.85 38.00 -24.46
C GLU A 177 17.51 36.71 -24.92
N LEU A 178 18.79 36.52 -24.58
CA LEU A 178 19.52 35.30 -24.90
C LEU A 178 18.82 34.07 -24.31
N ILE A 179 18.42 34.14 -23.04
CA ILE A 179 17.69 33.06 -22.34
C ILE A 179 16.36 32.75 -23.03
N ARG A 180 15.63 33.79 -23.46
CA ARG A 180 14.37 33.62 -24.21
C ARG A 180 14.61 32.92 -25.54
N SER A 181 15.62 33.35 -26.29
CA SER A 181 15.97 32.76 -27.59
C SER A 181 16.49 31.32 -27.48
N ALA A 182 17.16 30.98 -26.38
CA ALA A 182 17.71 29.66 -26.12
C ALA A 182 16.68 28.61 -25.69
N GLY A 183 15.45 29.03 -25.36
CA GLY A 183 14.37 28.12 -24.97
C GLY A 183 14.64 27.39 -23.65
N LEU A 184 15.32 28.04 -22.69
CA LEU A 184 15.63 27.44 -21.39
C LEU A 184 14.37 27.09 -20.59
N PRO A 185 14.41 26.03 -19.77
CA PRO A 185 13.26 25.58 -19.01
C PRO A 185 12.79 26.65 -18.02
N GLY A 186 11.49 26.92 -18.02
CA GLY A 186 10.83 27.81 -17.07
C GLY A 186 9.39 27.36 -16.84
N ASN A 187 8.85 27.67 -15.67
CA ASN A 187 7.44 27.41 -15.35
C ASN A 187 6.76 28.69 -14.82
N LYS A 188 5.45 28.64 -14.58
CA LYS A 188 4.68 29.82 -14.13
C LYS A 188 5.14 30.39 -12.78
N ILE A 189 5.83 29.60 -11.96
CA ILE A 189 6.30 29.97 -10.62
C ILE A 189 7.76 30.44 -10.68
N ILE A 190 8.61 29.76 -11.46
CA ILE A 190 10.04 30.05 -11.62
C ILE A 190 10.29 30.33 -13.11
N PRO A 191 10.37 31.61 -13.51
CA PRO A 191 10.71 31.99 -14.88
C PRO A 191 12.09 31.48 -15.30
N ALA A 192 12.30 31.26 -16.60
CA ALA A 192 13.58 30.78 -17.14
C ALA A 192 14.76 31.71 -16.81
N VAL A 193 14.50 33.02 -16.72
CA VAL A 193 15.51 34.01 -16.32
C VAL A 193 15.94 33.81 -14.87
N SER A 194 14.98 33.70 -13.94
CA SER A 194 15.26 33.45 -12.53
C SER A 194 16.00 32.13 -12.33
N TYR A 195 15.59 31.08 -13.05
CA TYR A 195 16.26 29.77 -13.04
C TYR A 195 17.74 29.88 -13.45
N PHE A 196 18.02 30.53 -14.59
CA PHE A 196 19.39 30.72 -15.06
C PHE A 196 20.23 31.55 -14.08
N LEU A 197 19.67 32.65 -13.57
CA LEU A 197 20.38 33.52 -12.63
C LEU A 197 20.70 32.81 -11.31
N SER A 198 19.85 31.90 -10.83
CA SER A 198 20.16 31.07 -9.66
C SER A 198 21.37 30.16 -9.90
N PHE A 199 21.45 29.50 -11.06
CA PHE A 199 22.62 28.69 -11.42
C PHE A 199 23.88 29.54 -11.60
N LEU A 200 23.74 30.71 -12.24
CA LEU A 200 24.85 31.63 -12.41
C LEU A 200 25.35 32.13 -11.06
N ALA A 201 24.46 32.51 -10.15
CA ALA A 201 24.83 32.94 -8.81
C ALA A 201 25.60 31.83 -8.07
N LEU A 202 25.11 30.58 -8.11
CA LEU A 202 25.84 29.44 -7.53
C LEU A 202 27.23 29.24 -8.16
N LYS A 203 27.36 29.45 -9.47
CA LYS A 203 28.66 29.38 -10.17
C LYS A 203 29.60 30.53 -9.82
N LEU A 204 29.07 31.73 -9.57
CA LEU A 204 29.85 32.91 -9.20
C LEU A 204 30.28 32.88 -7.73
N ILE A 205 29.47 32.25 -6.87
CA ILE A 205 29.72 32.12 -5.43
C ILE A 205 30.57 30.88 -5.12
N GLY A 206 30.36 29.78 -5.85
CA GLY A 206 31.09 28.52 -5.65
C GLY A 206 32.55 28.61 -6.09
N THR A 207 33.47 28.27 -5.19
CA THR A 207 34.92 28.23 -5.41
C THR A 207 35.40 26.96 -6.11
N GLU A 208 34.55 25.94 -6.31
CA GLU A 208 34.96 24.67 -6.91
C GLU A 208 34.53 24.53 -8.37
N ARG A 209 35.52 24.58 -9.26
CA ARG A 209 35.43 23.95 -10.58
C ARG A 209 35.55 22.45 -10.38
N TYR A 210 34.42 21.73 -10.33
CA TYR A 210 34.45 20.31 -10.70
C TYR A 210 34.73 20.25 -12.20
N GLY A 211 36.02 20.13 -12.53
CA GLY A 211 36.52 19.71 -13.83
C GLY A 211 36.49 18.19 -13.96
#